data_AF-A0A2K3L4K1-F1
#
_entry.id   AF-A0A2K3L4K1-F1
#
_cell.length_a   1.000
_cell.length_b   1.000
_cell.length_c   1.000
_cell.angle_alpha   90.00
_cell.angle_beta   90.00
_cell.angle_gamma   90.00
#
_symmetry.space_group_name_H-M   'P 1'
#
loop_
_entity.id
_entity.type
_entity.pdbx_description
1 polymer ?
#
loop_
_entity_poly.entity_id
_entity_poly.type
_entity_poly.pdbx_seq_one_letter_code
_entity_poly.pdbx_strand_id
1 'polypeptide(L)'
;MGCTECKCDLYNVTKDESGKILSPNYKGGLQCCPDNSKYKSKGMMTLKHDCKIEYEVEPCNTSHVNGSDCVDVKRASFPIQNGGYVIYGVGHQHAGAIGSTLYGQDGRVICTSMPKYGKGKRAGKEKGYVVGMSACYPKPGSIKISDGETLTLEANHSSNIRHSGVMGLFYFLVAEKLPHHHHV
;
A
#
# COMPACT_ATOMS: atom_id res chain seq x y z
N MET A 1 -4.91 0.63 6.50
CA MET A 1 -3.99 1.19 5.48
C MET A 1 -4.62 1.07 4.09
N GLY A 2 -5.65 1.86 3.78
CA GLY A 2 -6.43 1.64 2.55
C GLY A 2 -6.81 2.95 1.87
N CYS A 3 -5.88 3.90 1.79
CA CYS A 3 -6.18 5.28 1.40
C CYS A 3 -5.48 5.68 0.10
N THR A 4 -5.04 4.74 -0.72
CA THR A 4 -4.44 5.07 -2.03
C THR A 4 -5.47 5.11 -3.16
N GLU A 5 -6.69 4.61 -2.94
CA GLU A 5 -7.82 4.91 -3.82
C GLU A 5 -8.55 6.17 -3.36
N CYS A 6 -7.82 7.28 -3.21
CA CYS A 6 -8.41 8.60 -3.00
C CYS A 6 -9.08 9.07 -4.28
N LYS A 7 -10.17 8.42 -4.68
CA LYS A 7 -10.96 8.82 -5.84
C LYS A 7 -11.97 9.86 -5.36
N CYS A 8 -11.92 11.05 -5.95
CA CYS A 8 -12.79 12.16 -5.57
C CYS A 8 -14.28 11.78 -5.64
N ASP A 9 -14.64 10.93 -6.61
CA ASP A 9 -16.00 10.42 -6.81
C ASP A 9 -16.51 9.55 -5.63
N LEU A 10 -15.62 8.83 -4.94
CA LEU A 10 -16.00 7.95 -3.82
C LEU A 10 -16.32 8.75 -2.54
N TYR A 11 -15.72 9.93 -2.39
CA TYR A 11 -15.86 10.79 -1.21
C TYR A 11 -16.67 12.05 -1.48
N ASN A 12 -17.19 12.21 -2.72
CA ASN A 12 -17.89 13.41 -3.19
C ASN A 12 -17.08 14.70 -2.94
N VAL A 13 -15.76 14.62 -3.14
CA VAL A 13 -14.83 15.72 -2.90
C VAL A 13 -14.69 16.53 -4.18
N THR A 14 -15.03 17.81 -4.11
CA THR A 14 -14.97 18.76 -5.23
C THR A 14 -14.02 19.92 -4.96
N LYS A 15 -13.48 20.01 -3.73
CA LYS A 15 -12.58 21.06 -3.26
C LYS A 15 -11.46 20.44 -2.45
N ASP A 16 -10.27 21.03 -2.52
CA ASP A 16 -9.16 20.68 -1.63
C ASP A 16 -9.35 21.28 -0.22
N GLU A 17 -8.39 21.01 0.67
CA GLU A 17 -8.36 21.48 2.06
C GLU A 17 -8.30 23.01 2.20
N SER A 18 -7.82 23.71 1.16
CA SER A 18 -7.79 25.17 1.10
C SER A 18 -9.11 25.77 0.57
N GLY A 19 -10.09 24.91 0.23
CA GLY A 19 -11.38 25.31 -0.34
C GLY A 19 -11.35 25.59 -1.84
N LYS A 20 -10.23 25.33 -2.53
CA LYS A 20 -10.09 25.52 -3.97
C LYS A 20 -10.73 24.35 -4.70
N ILE A 21 -11.49 24.66 -5.76
CA ILE A 21 -12.17 23.66 -6.58
C ILE A 21 -11.12 22.77 -7.27
N LEU A 22 -11.29 21.45 -7.12
CA LEU A 22 -10.46 20.46 -7.79
C LEU A 22 -10.75 20.47 -9.29
N SER A 23 -9.72 20.27 -10.09
CA SER A 23 -9.87 20.18 -11.55
C SER A 23 -10.89 19.08 -11.90
N PRO A 24 -11.81 19.28 -12.85
CA PRO A 24 -12.76 18.25 -13.29
C PRO A 24 -12.09 16.96 -13.81
N ASN A 25 -10.83 17.08 -14.24
CA ASN A 25 -10.00 15.98 -14.74
C ASN A 25 -9.18 15.30 -13.63
N TYR A 26 -9.17 15.87 -12.41
CA TYR A 26 -8.52 15.26 -11.25
C TYR A 26 -9.46 14.23 -10.63
N LYS A 27 -9.35 12.98 -11.09
CA LYS A 27 -10.22 11.88 -10.66
C LYS A 27 -9.79 11.23 -9.35
N GLY A 28 -8.52 11.34 -8.97
CA GLY A 28 -8.02 10.80 -7.72
C GLY A 28 -6.62 11.27 -7.31
N GLY A 29 -6.34 11.24 -6.01
CA GLY A 29 -5.09 11.62 -5.36
C GLY A 29 -5.33 12.27 -3.99
N LEU A 30 -4.28 12.71 -3.30
CA LEU A 30 -4.33 13.14 -1.89
C LEU A 30 -5.39 14.22 -1.60
N GLN A 31 -5.60 15.15 -2.53
CA GLN A 31 -6.63 16.19 -2.40
C GLN A 31 -8.07 15.65 -2.33
N CYS A 32 -8.30 14.37 -2.69
CA CYS A 32 -9.59 13.69 -2.55
C CYS A 32 -9.77 13.00 -1.18
N CYS A 33 -8.74 12.95 -0.32
CA CYS A 33 -8.77 12.33 1.00
C CYS A 33 -8.29 13.33 2.07
N PRO A 34 -9.16 14.25 2.52
CA PRO A 34 -8.88 15.01 3.73
C PRO A 34 -8.81 14.07 4.95
N ASP A 35 -7.97 14.39 5.92
CA ASP A 35 -7.88 13.64 7.17
C ASP A 35 -9.28 13.42 7.79
N ASN A 36 -9.61 12.17 8.16
CA ASN A 36 -10.94 11.72 8.63
C ASN A 36 -12.08 11.65 7.58
N SER A 37 -11.79 11.56 6.28
CA SER A 37 -12.82 11.43 5.24
C SER A 37 -13.77 10.23 5.49
N LYS A 38 -15.06 10.51 5.65
CA LYS A 38 -16.10 9.47 5.84
C LYS A 38 -16.45 8.87 4.48
N TYR A 39 -16.21 7.57 4.28
CA TYR A 39 -16.64 6.85 3.09
C TYR A 39 -18.18 6.75 3.06
N LYS A 40 -18.80 7.12 1.93
CA LYS A 40 -20.24 6.92 1.69
C LYS A 40 -20.43 6.04 0.44
N SER A 41 -20.27 4.73 0.57
CA SER A 41 -20.81 3.81 -0.46
C SER A 41 -22.33 3.67 -0.32
N LYS A 42 -23.05 3.82 -1.43
CA LYS A 42 -24.46 3.39 -1.53
C LYS A 42 -24.49 1.85 -1.42
N GLY A 43 -25.00 1.33 -0.30
CA GLY A 43 -25.31 -0.11 -0.13
C GLY A 43 -24.47 -0.89 0.88
N MET A 44 -23.41 -0.31 1.46
CA MET A 44 -22.66 -0.91 2.56
C MET A 44 -22.46 0.13 3.65
N MET A 45 -22.71 -0.26 4.91
CA MET A 45 -22.66 0.58 6.11
C MET A 45 -21.53 1.63 6.04
N THR A 46 -21.86 2.88 6.37
CA THR A 46 -20.95 4.03 6.44
C THR A 46 -19.77 3.73 7.36
N LEU A 47 -18.72 3.09 6.84
CA LEU A 47 -17.49 2.81 7.57
C LEU A 47 -16.71 4.12 7.68
N LYS A 48 -16.66 4.66 8.90
CA LYS A 48 -15.83 5.82 9.25
C LYS A 48 -14.36 5.35 9.19
N HIS A 49 -13.72 5.45 8.03
CA HIS A 49 -12.34 5.02 7.87
C HIS A 49 -11.41 6.19 8.25
N ASP A 50 -10.78 6.11 9.43
CA ASP A 50 -9.68 7.02 9.81
C ASP A 50 -8.48 6.69 8.90
N CYS A 51 -8.36 7.47 7.82
CA CYS A 51 -7.53 7.13 6.67
C CYS A 51 -6.12 7.69 6.84
N LYS A 52 -5.41 7.21 7.87
CA LYS A 52 -4.04 7.65 8.14
C LYS A 52 -3.05 6.97 7.20
N ILE A 53 -2.36 7.77 6.40
CA ILE A 53 -1.27 7.32 5.50
C ILE A 53 -0.07 6.89 6.33
N GLU A 54 0.20 7.64 7.40
CA GLU A 54 1.23 7.35 8.39
C GLU A 54 0.62 6.80 9.67
N TYR A 55 1.32 5.89 10.33
CA TYR A 55 0.88 5.36 11.63
C TYR A 55 2.06 5.15 12.57
N GLU A 56 1.73 4.89 13.83
CA GLU A 56 2.70 4.58 14.87
C GLU A 56 2.77 3.06 15.10
N VAL A 57 3.98 2.56 15.31
CA VAL A 57 4.25 1.19 15.74
C VAL A 57 4.74 1.26 17.17
N GLU A 58 3.93 0.72 18.07
CA GLU A 58 4.26 0.62 19.48
C GLU A 58 5.27 -0.50 19.74
N PRO A 59 6.14 -0.35 20.75
CA PRO A 59 7.10 -1.38 21.09
C PRO A 59 6.40 -2.62 21.66
N CYS A 60 6.87 -3.80 21.29
CA CYS A 60 6.42 -5.07 21.85
C CYS A 60 6.85 -5.19 23.32
N ASN A 61 6.04 -5.88 24.14
CA ASN A 61 6.43 -6.18 25.51
C ASN A 61 7.33 -7.43 25.54
N THR A 62 8.62 -7.27 25.81
CA THR A 62 9.62 -8.35 25.86
C THR A 62 9.55 -9.20 27.14
N SER A 63 8.49 -9.05 27.94
CA SER A 63 8.34 -9.73 29.25
C SER A 63 7.94 -11.20 29.14
N HIS A 64 7.63 -11.71 27.94
CA HIS A 64 7.28 -13.12 27.74
C HIS A 64 8.34 -13.85 26.92
N VAL A 65 9.02 -14.75 27.63
CA VAL A 65 9.97 -15.76 27.17
C VAL A 65 9.28 -16.68 26.16
N ASN A 66 9.34 -16.33 24.89
CA ASN A 66 9.36 -17.23 23.72
C ASN A 66 9.43 -16.35 22.47
N GLY A 67 10.58 -16.34 21.80
CA GLY A 67 10.96 -15.42 20.73
C GLY A 67 10.07 -15.48 19.49
N SER A 68 8.90 -14.86 19.55
CA SER A 68 8.29 -14.28 18.36
C SER A 68 9.08 -13.01 18.04
N ASP A 69 9.70 -12.96 16.86
CA ASP A 69 10.26 -11.72 16.33
C ASP A 69 9.20 -10.62 16.48
N CYS A 70 9.52 -9.53 17.18
CA CYS A 70 8.57 -8.44 17.41
C CYS A 70 8.25 -7.75 16.09
N VAL A 71 7.10 -8.11 15.51
CA VAL A 71 6.60 -7.59 14.23
C VAL A 71 5.20 -7.02 14.42
N ASP A 72 5.02 -5.74 14.08
CA ASP A 72 3.71 -5.16 13.86
C ASP A 72 3.29 -5.38 12.41
N VAL A 73 2.12 -6.01 12.25
CA VAL A 73 1.53 -6.34 10.95
C VAL A 73 0.29 -5.47 10.75
N LYS A 74 0.30 -4.65 9.70
CA LYS A 74 -0.89 -3.93 9.26
C LYS A 74 -1.38 -4.51 7.94
N ARG A 75 -2.67 -4.80 7.86
CA ARG A 75 -3.33 -5.31 6.66
C ARG A 75 -4.42 -4.36 6.19
N ALA A 76 -4.64 -4.33 4.89
CA ALA A 76 -5.78 -3.67 4.29
C ALA A 76 -6.26 -4.44 3.08
N SER A 77 -7.56 -4.60 2.96
CA SER A 77 -8.19 -5.33 1.86
C SER A 77 -9.07 -4.38 1.07
N PHE A 78 -8.98 -4.44 -0.27
CA PHE A 78 -9.73 -3.58 -1.16
C PHE A 78 -10.10 -4.32 -2.46
N PRO A 79 -11.35 -4.19 -2.95
CA PRO A 79 -11.77 -4.79 -4.21
C PRO A 79 -11.25 -3.96 -5.39
N ILE A 80 -10.64 -4.60 -6.39
CA ILE A 80 -10.25 -3.91 -7.62
C ILE A 80 -11.46 -3.75 -8.55
N GLN A 81 -11.67 -2.56 -9.12
CA GLN A 81 -12.79 -2.34 -10.05
C GLN A 81 -12.55 -3.03 -11.39
N ASN A 82 -11.35 -2.86 -11.95
CA ASN A 82 -10.94 -3.45 -13.23
C ASN A 82 -9.66 -4.25 -13.00
N GLY A 83 -9.72 -5.55 -13.27
CA GLY A 83 -8.60 -6.46 -13.23
C GLY A 83 -7.70 -6.34 -14.46
N GLY A 84 -6.81 -7.33 -14.59
CA GLY A 84 -5.85 -7.41 -15.69
C GLY A 84 -4.57 -8.13 -15.25
N TYR A 85 -3.51 -7.96 -16.01
CA TYR A 85 -2.22 -8.61 -15.75
C TYR A 85 -1.30 -7.68 -14.98
N VAL A 86 -0.79 -8.15 -13.83
CA VAL A 86 0.20 -7.40 -13.07
C VAL A 86 1.49 -7.34 -13.88
N ILE A 87 2.04 -6.13 -14.06
CA ILE A 87 3.29 -5.92 -14.80
C ILE A 87 4.39 -5.31 -13.92
N TYR A 88 4.01 -4.71 -12.80
CA TYR A 88 4.94 -4.08 -11.86
C TYR A 88 4.32 -4.00 -10.46
N GLY A 89 5.14 -4.12 -9.43
CA GLY A 89 4.75 -3.89 -8.05
C GLY A 89 5.95 -3.46 -7.21
N VAL A 90 5.76 -2.49 -6.31
CA VAL A 90 6.79 -2.05 -5.38
C VAL A 90 6.14 -1.48 -4.12
N GLY A 91 6.65 -1.88 -2.96
CA GLY A 91 6.29 -1.27 -1.69
C GLY A 91 7.09 0.01 -1.45
N HIS A 92 6.58 0.86 -0.57
CA HIS A 92 7.27 2.00 0.01
C HIS A 92 7.03 1.95 1.51
N GLN A 93 8.11 1.79 2.27
CA GLN A 93 8.07 1.72 3.73
C GLN A 93 9.19 2.58 4.33
N HIS A 94 8.98 3.01 5.58
CA HIS A 94 9.92 3.83 6.34
C HIS A 94 10.81 2.97 7.26
N ALA A 95 11.64 3.63 8.07
CA ALA A 95 12.50 2.96 9.04
C ALA A 95 11.69 2.01 9.96
N GLY A 96 12.24 0.82 10.19
CA GLY A 96 11.52 -0.26 10.88
C GLY A 96 10.84 -1.25 9.92
N ALA A 97 10.80 -0.98 8.61
CA ALA A 97 10.26 -1.93 7.63
C ALA A 97 10.93 -3.31 7.69
N ILE A 98 10.12 -4.36 7.66
CA ILE A 98 10.55 -5.75 7.46
C ILE A 98 10.22 -6.19 6.03
N GLY A 99 9.06 -5.77 5.52
CA GLY A 99 8.63 -6.07 4.16
C GLY A 99 7.17 -5.70 3.95
N SER A 100 6.75 -5.70 2.69
CA SER A 100 5.35 -5.51 2.32
C SER A 100 4.97 -6.47 1.20
N THR A 101 3.80 -7.09 1.34
CA THR A 101 3.33 -8.10 0.39
C THR A 101 1.91 -7.78 -0.05
N LEU A 102 1.68 -7.86 -1.36
CA LEU A 102 0.36 -7.82 -1.96
C LEU A 102 -0.12 -9.24 -2.25
N TYR A 103 -1.32 -9.56 -1.76
CA TYR A 103 -1.96 -10.86 -1.91
C TYR A 103 -3.22 -10.75 -2.76
N GLY A 104 -3.49 -11.81 -3.54
CA GLY A 104 -4.79 -12.04 -4.17
C GLY A 104 -5.82 -12.56 -3.18
N GLN A 105 -7.08 -12.60 -3.60
CA GLN A 105 -8.20 -13.01 -2.75
C GLN A 105 -8.10 -14.46 -2.26
N ASP A 106 -7.48 -15.31 -3.08
CA ASP A 106 -7.18 -16.73 -2.82
C ASP A 106 -5.93 -16.93 -1.93
N GLY A 107 -5.33 -15.84 -1.45
CA GLY A 107 -4.12 -15.87 -0.62
C GLY A 107 -2.82 -16.04 -1.41
N ARG A 108 -2.86 -16.09 -2.74
CA ARG A 108 -1.64 -16.14 -3.55
C ARG A 108 -0.83 -14.85 -3.40
N VAL A 109 0.50 -14.98 -3.42
CA VAL A 109 1.40 -13.82 -3.43
C VAL A 109 1.43 -13.22 -4.83
N ILE A 110 1.05 -11.94 -4.95
CA ILE A 110 1.16 -11.17 -6.19
C ILE A 110 2.54 -10.52 -6.29
N CYS A 111 2.99 -9.88 -5.21
CA CYS A 111 4.32 -9.28 -5.14
C CYS A 111 4.75 -9.09 -3.69
N THR A 112 5.98 -9.50 -3.37
CA THR A 112 6.65 -9.20 -2.10
C THR A 112 7.77 -8.19 -2.34
N SER A 113 7.70 -7.08 -1.63
CA SER A 113 8.64 -5.97 -1.71
C SER A 113 9.42 -5.88 -0.40
N MET A 114 10.73 -6.08 -0.47
CA MET A 114 11.65 -6.11 0.66
C MET A 114 12.46 -4.81 0.77
N PRO A 115 12.69 -4.29 1.99
CA PRO A 115 13.46 -3.08 2.21
C PRO A 115 14.96 -3.30 2.00
N LYS A 116 15.61 -2.27 1.47
CA LYS A 116 17.07 -2.15 1.41
C LYS A 116 17.48 -1.10 2.42
N TYR A 117 18.31 -1.48 3.37
CA TYR A 117 18.79 -0.56 4.41
C TYR A 117 20.14 0.06 4.05
N GLY A 118 20.31 1.34 4.38
CA GLY A 118 21.58 2.03 4.28
C GLY A 118 22.60 1.50 5.30
N LYS A 119 23.89 1.80 5.04
CA LYS A 119 25.02 1.31 5.85
C LYS A 119 26.04 2.40 6.22
N GLY A 120 25.82 3.62 5.78
CA GLY A 120 26.74 4.75 5.88
C GLY A 120 26.11 5.99 6.53
N LYS A 121 26.70 7.14 6.26
CA LYS A 121 26.29 8.45 6.81
C LYS A 121 25.94 9.48 5.73
N ARG A 122 26.05 9.11 4.45
CA ARG A 122 25.71 9.99 3.32
C ARG A 122 24.22 9.90 3.03
N ALA A 123 23.67 11.00 2.52
CA ALA A 123 22.31 11.06 2.01
C ALA A 123 22.01 9.89 1.04
N GLY A 124 20.94 9.15 1.28
CA GLY A 124 20.53 7.98 0.49
C GLY A 124 21.28 6.68 0.81
N LYS A 125 22.12 6.66 1.85
CA LYS A 125 22.83 5.45 2.35
C LYS A 125 22.88 5.38 3.87
N GLU A 126 22.04 6.11 4.58
CA GLU A 126 22.07 6.25 6.04
C GLU A 126 21.80 4.94 6.76
N LYS A 127 22.66 4.59 7.73
CA LYS A 127 22.49 3.40 8.56
C LYS A 127 21.19 3.50 9.37
N GLY A 128 20.38 2.45 9.31
CA GLY A 128 19.10 2.37 10.03
C GLY A 128 17.89 2.91 9.24
N TYR A 129 18.12 3.51 8.07
CA TYR A 129 17.05 3.99 7.19
C TYR A 129 16.84 3.04 6.02
N VAL A 130 15.58 2.94 5.59
CA VAL A 130 15.22 2.30 4.32
C VAL A 130 15.61 3.25 3.21
N VAL A 131 16.51 2.80 2.34
CA VAL A 131 17.03 3.58 1.19
C VAL A 131 16.51 3.07 -0.15
N GLY A 132 15.62 2.08 -0.12
CA GLY A 132 14.94 1.55 -1.29
C GLY A 132 14.13 0.31 -0.96
N MET A 133 13.35 -0.14 -1.93
CA MET A 133 12.51 -1.33 -1.83
C MET A 133 12.73 -2.20 -3.07
N SER A 134 12.57 -3.52 -2.97
CA SER A 134 12.63 -4.40 -4.14
C SER A 134 11.33 -4.31 -4.94
N ALA A 135 11.45 -4.12 -6.26
CA ALA A 135 10.30 -4.18 -7.14
C ALA A 135 10.10 -5.59 -7.72
N CYS A 136 8.86 -5.96 -7.98
CA CYS A 136 8.47 -7.14 -8.73
C CYS A 136 8.23 -6.80 -10.20
N TYR A 137 8.78 -7.64 -11.07
CA TYR A 137 8.54 -7.63 -12.50
C TYR A 137 8.08 -9.03 -12.92
N PRO A 138 6.79 -9.37 -12.69
CA PRO A 138 6.27 -10.69 -13.04
C PRO A 138 6.38 -10.95 -14.54
N LYS A 139 6.46 -12.23 -14.92
CA LYS A 139 6.45 -12.61 -16.34
C LYS A 139 5.12 -12.15 -16.96
N PRO A 140 5.11 -11.55 -18.16
CA PRO A 140 3.88 -11.18 -18.84
C PRO A 140 2.90 -12.36 -18.87
N GLY A 141 1.70 -12.17 -18.33
CA GLY A 141 0.64 -13.19 -18.32
C GLY A 141 0.65 -14.13 -17.11
N SER A 142 1.70 -14.13 -16.27
CA SER A 142 1.80 -15.09 -15.17
C SER A 142 0.90 -14.76 -13.97
N ILE A 143 0.57 -13.48 -13.78
CA ILE A 143 -0.26 -13.02 -12.67
C ILE A 143 -1.42 -12.20 -13.23
N LYS A 144 -2.62 -12.79 -13.18
CA LYS A 144 -3.87 -12.11 -13.54
C LYS A 144 -4.64 -11.75 -12.27
N ILE A 145 -5.26 -10.59 -12.23
CA ILE A 145 -6.23 -10.17 -11.22
C ILE A 145 -7.58 -10.07 -11.92
N SER A 146 -8.64 -10.58 -11.30
CA SER A 146 -9.99 -10.57 -11.85
C SER A 146 -10.73 -9.29 -11.49
N ASP A 147 -11.71 -8.90 -12.30
CA ASP A 147 -12.61 -7.79 -11.98
C ASP A 147 -13.37 -8.11 -10.68
N GLY A 148 -13.38 -7.16 -9.73
CA GLY A 148 -13.98 -7.36 -8.41
C GLY A 148 -13.16 -8.20 -7.43
N GLU A 149 -11.98 -8.71 -7.82
CA GLU A 149 -11.11 -9.47 -6.92
C GLU A 149 -10.63 -8.58 -5.75
N THR A 150 -10.75 -9.10 -4.53
CA THR A 150 -10.26 -8.40 -3.33
C THR A 150 -8.78 -8.66 -3.12
N LEU A 151 -7.98 -7.62 -3.23
CA LEU A 151 -6.55 -7.67 -2.93
C LEU A 151 -6.33 -7.35 -1.46
N THR A 152 -5.30 -7.96 -0.87
CA THR A 152 -4.88 -7.65 0.51
C THR A 152 -3.43 -7.17 0.52
N LEU A 153 -3.22 -5.93 0.94
CA LEU A 153 -1.91 -5.38 1.22
C LEU A 153 -1.54 -5.64 2.68
N GLU A 154 -0.36 -6.19 2.89
CA GLU A 154 0.27 -6.37 4.19
C GLU A 154 1.56 -5.54 4.27
N ALA A 155 1.75 -4.79 5.35
CA ALA A 155 3.00 -4.11 5.66
C ALA A 155 3.48 -4.51 7.05
N ASN A 156 4.70 -5.04 7.09
CA ASN A 156 5.33 -5.58 8.28
C ASN A 156 6.44 -4.62 8.71
N HIS A 157 6.41 -4.24 9.99
CA HIS A 157 7.40 -3.40 10.63
C HIS A 157 7.90 -4.07 11.90
N SER A 158 9.16 -3.84 12.26
CA SER A 158 9.68 -4.24 13.55
C SER A 158 9.03 -3.40 14.64
N SER A 159 8.59 -4.07 15.70
CA SER A 159 8.11 -3.44 16.93
C SER A 159 9.12 -3.60 18.08
N ASN A 160 10.40 -3.87 17.78
CA ASN A 160 11.45 -3.94 18.80
C ASN A 160 11.66 -2.59 19.50
N ILE A 161 11.44 -1.49 18.78
CA ILE A 161 11.41 -0.13 19.31
C ILE A 161 10.17 0.57 18.78
N ARG A 162 9.82 1.69 19.40
CA ARG A 162 8.75 2.55 18.87
C ARG A 162 9.18 3.17 17.55
N HIS A 163 8.30 3.13 16.54
CA HIS A 163 8.45 3.88 15.30
C HIS A 163 7.26 4.84 15.11
N SER A 164 7.55 6.08 14.76
CA SER A 164 6.55 7.10 14.41
C SER A 164 6.60 7.41 12.93
N GLY A 165 5.46 7.72 12.31
CA GLY A 165 5.41 8.12 10.91
C GLY A 165 5.78 6.98 9.96
N VAL A 166 5.47 5.73 10.31
CA VAL A 166 5.70 4.60 9.39
C VAL A 166 4.63 4.59 8.30
N MET A 167 4.98 4.08 7.13
CA MET A 167 4.06 3.95 6.00
C MET A 167 4.07 2.52 5.47
N GLY A 168 2.90 2.05 5.04
CA GLY A 168 2.71 0.80 4.32
C GLY A 168 2.10 1.08 2.95
N LEU A 169 2.81 1.86 2.12
CA LEU A 169 2.37 2.21 0.78
C LEU A 169 2.79 1.12 -0.21
N PHE A 170 1.94 0.82 -1.18
CA PHE A 170 2.26 -0.12 -2.25
C PHE A 170 1.75 0.41 -3.59
N TYR A 171 2.63 0.40 -4.58
CA TYR A 171 2.34 0.83 -5.94
C TYR A 171 2.44 -0.37 -6.86
N PHE A 172 1.41 -0.62 -7.65
CA PHE A 172 1.40 -1.70 -8.63
C PHE A 172 0.72 -1.23 -9.92
N LEU A 173 1.13 -1.85 -11.03
CA LEU A 173 0.58 -1.56 -12.36
C LEU A 173 -0.06 -2.82 -12.92
N VAL A 174 -1.22 -2.62 -13.52
CA VAL A 174 -2.02 -3.67 -14.15
C VAL A 174 -2.27 -3.29 -15.61
N ALA A 175 -2.02 -4.22 -16.53
CA ALA A 175 -2.31 -4.09 -17.95
C ALA A 175 -3.57 -4.90 -18.31
N GLU A 176 -4.57 -4.26 -18.90
CA GLU A 176 -5.79 -4.94 -19.35
C GLU A 176 -5.51 -5.99 -20.43
N LYS A 177 -4.61 -5.64 -21.38
CA LYS A 177 -4.18 -6.49 -22.48
C LYS A 177 -2.66 -6.55 -22.50
N LEU A 178 -2.13 -7.75 -22.73
CA LEU A 178 -0.70 -7.95 -22.96
C LEU A 178 -0.41 -7.84 -24.47
N PRO A 179 0.76 -7.34 -24.87
CA PRO A 179 1.15 -7.35 -26.27
C PRO A 179 1.14 -8.79 -26.80
N HIS A 180 0.54 -8.99 -27.98
CA HIS A 180 0.59 -10.28 -28.66
C HIS A 180 2.05 -10.63 -28.94
N HIS A 181 2.54 -11.70 -28.33
CA HIS A 181 3.75 -12.36 -28.81
C HIS A 181 3.40 -13.00 -30.15
N HIS A 182 3.69 -12.30 -31.25
CA HIS A 182 3.86 -12.97 -32.52
C HIS A 182 5.06 -13.91 -32.37
N HIS A 183 4.79 -15.21 -32.26
CA HIS A 183 5.79 -16.23 -32.55
C HIS A 183 6.20 -16.03 -34.01
N VAL A 184 7.42 -15.50 -34.20
CA VAL A 184 8.14 -15.57 -35.47
C VAL A 184 8.83 -16.93 -35.55
#